data_AF-A0A7K6W5N0-F1
#
_entry.id   AF-A0A7K6W5N0-F1
#
_cell.length_a   1.000
_cell.length_b   1.000
_cell.length_c   1.000
_cell.angle_alpha   90.00
_cell.angle_beta   90.00
_cell.angle_gamma   90.00
#
_symmetry.space_group_name_H-M   'P 1'
#
loop_
_entity.id
_entity.type
_entity.pdbx_description
1 polymer ?
#
loop_
_entity_poly.entity_id
_entity_poly.type
_entity_poly.pdbx_seq_one_letter_code
_entity_poly.pdbx_strand_id
1 'polypeptide(L)'
;FLDAYDAIRRDSYPDVVESLALAACSVPEPQLQKRLQELCAEVQRGSQPRVAELYAVRSLFSGSLLGLNKLRVPHVRALSQVLFLTPYLPAFVLRHRLRSHVLEIRHLDRALLRLGLAQLSEEELKAACYLRGLNSTHLGMAECRAWLEQWLGLSCKLQASEASLLANSMVLLSLNYVRAKE
;
A
#
# COMPACT_ATOMS: atom_id res chain seq x y z
N PHE A 1 21.94 -3.26 5.30
CA PHE A 1 21.53 -3.15 3.88
C PHE A 1 20.03 -2.88 3.77
N LEU A 2 19.17 -3.76 4.31
CA LEU A 2 17.71 -3.55 4.29
C LEU A 2 17.26 -2.26 4.99
N ASP A 3 17.96 -1.82 6.04
CA ASP A 3 17.64 -0.57 6.76
C ASP A 3 17.82 0.68 5.90
N ALA A 4 18.80 0.68 4.99
CA ALA A 4 19.03 1.80 4.08
C ALA A 4 17.90 1.92 3.04
N TYR A 5 17.46 0.78 2.49
CA TYR A 5 16.28 0.75 1.60
C TYR A 5 15.00 1.10 2.33
N ASP A 6 14.88 0.67 3.58
CA ASP A 6 13.72 1.00 4.40
C ASP A 6 13.66 2.50 4.74
N ALA A 7 14.78 3.15 5.02
CA ALA A 7 14.84 4.60 5.20
C ALA A 7 14.33 5.34 3.95
N ILE A 8 14.84 4.98 2.77
CA ILE A 8 14.39 5.55 1.48
C ILE A 8 12.88 5.35 1.28
N ARG A 9 12.39 4.14 1.57
CA ARG A 9 10.96 3.83 1.46
C ARG A 9 10.12 4.65 2.44
N ARG A 10 10.55 4.78 3.69
CA ARG A 10 9.84 5.54 4.74
C ARG A 10 9.79 7.03 4.43
N ASP A 11 10.85 7.58 3.85
CA ASP A 11 10.89 9.00 3.46
C ASP A 11 9.80 9.35 2.44
N SER A 12 9.38 8.38 1.60
CA SER A 12 8.29 8.55 0.64
C SER A 12 6.88 8.40 1.23
N TYR A 13 6.73 7.87 2.45
CA TYR A 13 5.40 7.58 3.03
C TYR A 13 4.56 8.84 3.29
N PRO A 14 5.12 9.92 3.90
CA PRO A 14 4.39 11.16 4.09
C PRO A 14 3.83 11.74 2.79
N ASP A 15 4.62 11.76 1.72
CA ASP A 15 4.21 12.26 0.40
C ASP A 15 3.02 11.50 -0.18
N VAL A 16 2.96 10.18 0.03
CA VAL A 16 1.84 9.35 -0.42
C VAL A 16 0.57 9.68 0.37
N VAL A 17 0.67 9.78 1.70
CA VAL A 17 -0.49 10.07 2.56
C VAL A 17 -1.00 11.49 2.33
N GLU A 18 -0.11 12.48 2.20
CA GLU A 18 -0.46 13.86 1.88
C GLU A 18 -1.11 13.96 0.50
N SER A 19 -0.56 13.30 -0.51
CA SER A 19 -1.15 13.27 -1.85
C SER A 19 -2.57 12.67 -1.86
N LEU A 20 -2.81 11.62 -1.07
CA LEU A 20 -4.15 11.05 -0.88
C LEU A 20 -5.09 12.02 -0.17
N ALA A 21 -4.65 12.68 0.90
CA ALA A 21 -5.45 13.66 1.63
C ALA A 21 -5.85 14.84 0.74
N LEU A 22 -4.91 15.36 -0.05
CA LEU A 22 -5.18 16.43 -1.02
C LEU A 22 -6.18 15.99 -2.10
N ALA A 23 -6.07 14.75 -2.58
CA ALA A 23 -7.00 14.22 -3.56
C ALA A 23 -8.40 13.96 -2.97
N ALA A 24 -8.50 13.63 -1.67
CA ALA A 24 -9.77 13.45 -0.98
C ALA A 24 -10.63 14.73 -1.01
N CYS A 25 -10.01 15.91 -0.97
CA CYS A 25 -10.73 17.19 -1.10
C CYS A 25 -11.44 17.37 -2.45
N SER A 26 -11.05 16.62 -3.48
CA SER A 26 -11.66 16.67 -4.82
C SER A 26 -12.64 15.53 -5.11
N VAL A 27 -12.98 14.72 -4.10
CA VAL A 27 -13.95 13.62 -4.26
C VAL A 27 -15.37 14.21 -4.33
N PRO A 28 -16.14 13.92 -5.39
CA PRO A 28 -17.47 14.49 -5.58
C PRO A 28 -18.53 13.87 -4.67
N GLU A 29 -18.35 12.63 -4.22
CA GLU A 29 -19.30 11.92 -3.37
C GLU A 29 -19.02 12.21 -1.89
N PRO A 30 -19.91 12.92 -1.15
CA PRO A 30 -19.61 13.41 0.19
C PRO A 30 -19.30 12.30 1.21
N GLN A 31 -19.98 11.15 1.08
CA GLN A 31 -19.75 10.01 1.97
C GLN A 31 -18.37 9.39 1.78
N LEU A 32 -17.95 9.20 0.53
CA LEU A 32 -16.63 8.66 0.21
C LEU A 32 -15.52 9.67 0.49
N GLN A 33 -15.78 10.96 0.26
CA GLN A 33 -14.89 12.05 0.61
C GLN A 33 -14.57 12.02 2.10
N LYS A 34 -15.60 12.03 2.95
CA LYS A 34 -15.46 11.99 4.41
C LYS A 34 -14.68 10.75 4.86
N ARG A 35 -15.03 9.56 4.35
CA ARG A 35 -14.34 8.31 4.67
C ARG A 35 -12.85 8.34 4.33
N LEU A 36 -12.50 8.86 3.15
CA LEU A 36 -11.09 8.96 2.74
C LEU A 36 -10.33 10.00 3.56
N GLN A 37 -10.95 11.13 3.88
CA GLN A 37 -10.36 12.15 4.76
C GLN A 37 -10.11 11.61 6.17
N GLU A 38 -11.09 10.92 6.76
CA GLU A 38 -10.97 10.27 8.06
C GLU A 38 -9.85 9.22 8.06
N LEU A 39 -9.83 8.35 7.03
CA LEU A 39 -8.77 7.35 6.84
C LEU A 39 -7.38 8.00 6.82
N CYS A 40 -7.18 9.05 6.02
CA CYS A 40 -5.90 9.75 5.94
C CYS A 40 -5.54 10.42 7.27
N ALA A 41 -6.50 11.07 7.93
CA ALA A 41 -6.28 11.79 9.18
C ALA A 41 -5.93 10.85 10.34
N GLU A 42 -6.57 9.69 10.42
CA GLU A 42 -6.25 8.64 11.38
C GLU A 42 -4.84 8.08 11.15
N VAL A 43 -4.49 7.80 9.89
CA VAL A 43 -3.14 7.34 9.54
C VAL A 43 -2.09 8.41 9.88
N GLN A 44 -2.37 9.68 9.65
CA GLN A 44 -1.46 10.78 10.05
C GLN A 44 -1.33 10.91 11.58
N ARG A 45 -2.37 10.56 12.35
CA ARG A 45 -2.34 10.51 13.82
C ARG A 45 -1.57 9.33 14.40
N GLY A 46 -1.17 8.37 13.56
CA GLY A 46 -0.49 7.15 14.01
C GLY A 46 -1.39 5.93 14.10
N SER A 47 -2.67 6.02 13.73
CA SER A 47 -3.58 4.88 13.73
C SER A 47 -3.25 3.91 12.58
N GLN A 48 -3.40 2.61 12.82
CA GLN A 48 -3.31 1.60 11.78
C GLN A 48 -4.71 1.36 11.16
N PRO A 49 -4.87 1.52 9.83
CA PRO A 49 -6.17 1.37 9.20
C PRO A 49 -6.57 -0.10 9.06
N ARG A 50 -7.86 -0.38 9.16
CA ARG A 50 -8.43 -1.71 8.96
C ARG A 50 -8.66 -1.97 7.48
N VAL A 51 -8.56 -3.24 7.08
CA VAL A 51 -8.87 -3.70 5.72
C VAL A 51 -10.26 -3.28 5.26
N ALA A 52 -11.25 -3.29 6.16
CA ALA A 52 -12.61 -2.86 5.86
C ALA A 52 -12.70 -1.37 5.47
N GLU A 53 -11.91 -0.51 6.09
CA GLU A 53 -11.88 0.93 5.80
C GLU A 53 -11.28 1.19 4.41
N LEU A 54 -10.20 0.48 4.08
CA LEU A 54 -9.58 0.52 2.74
C LEU A 54 -10.54 0.00 1.67
N TYR A 55 -11.25 -1.09 1.96
CA TYR A 55 -12.22 -1.66 1.03
C TYR A 55 -13.44 -0.74 0.83
N ALA A 56 -13.84 0.01 1.85
CA ALA A 56 -14.97 0.94 1.80
C ALA A 56 -14.76 2.12 0.83
N VAL A 57 -13.50 2.44 0.48
CA VAL A 57 -13.15 3.53 -0.45
C VAL A 57 -12.69 3.02 -1.83
N ARG A 58 -12.75 1.70 -2.08
CA ARG A 58 -12.20 1.07 -3.29
C ARG A 58 -12.73 1.63 -4.61
N SER A 59 -14.00 2.05 -4.64
CA SER A 59 -14.63 2.61 -5.83
C SER A 59 -13.90 3.86 -6.33
N LEU A 60 -13.29 4.65 -5.43
CA LEU A 60 -12.51 5.85 -5.78
C LEU A 60 -11.26 5.54 -6.60
N PHE A 61 -10.76 4.30 -6.53
CA PHE A 61 -9.54 3.84 -7.17
C PHE A 61 -9.80 3.06 -8.47
N SER A 62 -11.05 2.70 -8.76
CA SER A 62 -11.43 1.98 -9.98
C SER A 62 -11.87 2.95 -11.07
N GLY A 63 -10.93 3.41 -11.91
CA GLY A 63 -11.23 4.24 -13.10
C GLY A 63 -11.68 5.68 -12.80
N SER A 64 -11.88 6.06 -11.54
CA SER A 64 -12.21 7.40 -11.06
C SER A 64 -10.96 8.18 -10.60
N LEU A 65 -11.17 9.22 -9.77
CA LEU A 65 -10.20 10.23 -9.34
C LEU A 65 -8.83 9.66 -8.89
N LEU A 66 -8.84 8.55 -8.14
CA LEU A 66 -7.63 7.92 -7.61
C LEU A 66 -7.18 6.71 -8.43
N GLY A 67 -7.76 6.49 -9.60
CA GLY A 67 -7.27 5.51 -10.56
C GLY A 67 -5.84 5.85 -10.99
N LEU A 68 -5.02 4.83 -11.21
CA LEU A 68 -3.59 4.98 -11.49
C LEU A 68 -3.26 5.98 -12.63
N ASN A 69 -4.11 6.04 -13.66
CA ASN A 69 -3.96 6.97 -14.78
C ASN A 69 -4.29 8.43 -14.43
N LYS A 70 -5.10 8.67 -13.39
CA LYS A 70 -5.53 10.00 -12.94
C LYS A 70 -4.71 10.53 -11.77
N LEU A 71 -3.93 9.67 -11.10
CA LEU A 71 -3.00 10.11 -10.06
C LEU A 71 -2.03 11.17 -10.59
N ARG A 72 -1.78 12.19 -9.77
CA ARG A 72 -0.80 13.24 -10.04
C ARG A 72 0.60 12.63 -10.12
N VAL A 73 1.46 13.20 -10.95
CA VAL A 73 2.83 12.67 -11.18
C VAL A 73 3.66 12.56 -9.88
N PRO A 74 3.63 13.55 -8.95
CA PRO A 74 4.33 13.42 -7.68
C PRO A 74 3.89 12.19 -6.86
N HIS A 75 2.58 11.92 -6.81
CA HIS A 75 2.03 10.76 -6.11
C HIS A 75 2.49 9.44 -6.74
N VAL A 76 2.45 9.33 -8.08
CA VAL A 76 2.98 8.15 -8.80
C VAL A 76 4.47 7.97 -8.53
N ARG A 77 5.23 9.07 -8.45
CA ARG A 77 6.66 9.05 -8.14
C ARG A 77 6.94 8.54 -6.72
N ALA A 78 6.21 9.06 -5.73
CA ALA A 78 6.33 8.61 -4.34
C ALA A 78 5.99 7.12 -4.21
N LEU A 79 4.89 6.65 -4.82
CA LEU A 79 4.56 5.22 -4.87
C LEU A 79 5.63 4.38 -5.59
N SER A 80 6.26 4.93 -6.63
CA SER A 80 7.36 4.26 -7.33
C SER A 80 8.58 4.09 -6.44
N GLN A 81 8.93 5.10 -5.63
CA GLN A 81 10.03 5.02 -4.66
C GLN A 81 9.78 3.98 -3.57
N VAL A 82 8.54 3.91 -3.05
CA VAL A 82 8.13 2.89 -2.06
C VAL A 82 8.40 1.46 -2.55
N LEU A 83 8.18 1.24 -3.83
CA LEU A 83 8.36 -0.04 -4.53
C LEU A 83 9.73 -0.19 -5.19
N PHE A 84 10.68 0.71 -4.87
CA PHE A 84 12.04 0.72 -5.43
C PHE A 84 12.10 0.74 -6.96
N LEU A 85 11.08 1.29 -7.60
CA LEU A 85 11.03 1.53 -9.04
C LEU A 85 11.75 2.85 -9.36
N THR A 86 12.39 2.93 -10.54
CA THR A 86 13.09 4.13 -11.01
C THR A 86 12.13 5.33 -11.13
N PRO A 87 12.22 6.36 -10.24
CA PRO A 87 11.19 7.39 -10.10
C PRO A 87 11.30 8.57 -11.10
N TYR A 88 12.41 8.63 -11.85
CA TYR A 88 12.75 9.73 -12.76
C TYR A 88 12.39 9.44 -14.23
N LEU A 89 11.52 8.46 -14.47
CA LEU A 89 11.04 8.13 -15.81
C LEU A 89 9.86 9.03 -16.23
N PRO A 90 9.56 9.12 -17.55
CA PRO A 90 8.35 9.78 -18.02
C PRO A 90 7.09 9.21 -17.35
N ALA A 91 6.10 10.07 -17.10
CA ALA A 91 4.97 9.71 -16.23
C ALA A 91 4.11 8.54 -16.74
N PHE A 92 4.03 8.33 -18.07
CA PHE A 92 3.33 7.17 -18.63
C PHE A 92 4.09 5.86 -18.36
N VAL A 93 5.43 5.89 -18.42
CA VAL A 93 6.30 4.74 -18.10
C VAL A 93 6.21 4.41 -16.61
N LEU A 94 6.25 5.43 -15.75
CA LEU A 94 6.09 5.24 -14.30
C LEU A 94 4.78 4.54 -13.97
N ARG A 95 3.66 5.04 -14.53
CA ARG A 95 2.34 4.42 -14.31
C ARG A 95 2.29 2.98 -14.82
N HIS A 96 2.87 2.71 -15.99
CA HIS A 96 2.93 1.35 -16.53
C HIS A 96 3.74 0.42 -15.62
N ARG A 97 4.96 0.82 -15.22
CA ARG A 97 5.82 0.02 -14.33
C ARG A 97 5.16 -0.22 -12.97
N LEU A 98 4.61 0.83 -12.37
CA LEU A 98 3.89 0.74 -11.10
C LEU A 98 2.70 -0.22 -11.21
N ARG A 99 1.91 -0.13 -12.30
CA ARG A 99 0.80 -1.05 -12.57
C ARG A 99 1.27 -2.49 -12.65
N SER A 100 2.25 -2.77 -13.51
CA SER A 100 2.73 -4.12 -13.77
C SER A 100 3.28 -4.75 -12.50
N HIS A 101 4.10 -4.01 -11.75
CA HIS A 101 4.69 -4.48 -10.51
C HIS A 101 3.65 -4.78 -9.42
N VAL A 102 2.68 -3.89 -9.24
CA VAL A 102 1.61 -4.08 -8.23
C VAL A 102 0.70 -5.26 -8.61
N LEU A 103 0.43 -5.47 -9.90
CA LEU A 103 -0.32 -6.64 -10.36
C LEU A 103 0.46 -7.94 -10.19
N GLU A 104 1.77 -7.93 -10.42
CA GLU A 104 2.66 -9.06 -10.14
C GLU A 104 2.61 -9.44 -8.66
N ILE A 105 2.73 -8.47 -7.75
CA ILE A 105 2.56 -8.69 -6.30
C ILE A 105 1.20 -9.31 -5.99
N ARG A 106 0.11 -8.84 -6.61
CA ARG A 106 -1.22 -9.42 -6.44
C ARG A 106 -1.33 -10.87 -6.96
N HIS A 107 -0.62 -11.21 -8.03
CA HIS A 107 -0.54 -12.59 -8.50
C HIS A 107 0.22 -13.48 -7.52
N LEU A 108 1.34 -12.99 -6.98
CA LEU A 108 2.09 -13.65 -5.92
C LEU A 108 1.23 -13.83 -4.66
N ASP A 109 0.43 -12.83 -4.28
CA ASP A 109 -0.49 -12.92 -3.14
C ASP A 109 -1.52 -14.03 -3.29
N ARG A 110 -2.08 -14.20 -4.49
CA ARG A 110 -3.04 -15.28 -4.75
C ARG A 110 -2.38 -16.65 -4.71
N ALA A 111 -1.14 -16.76 -5.19
CA ALA A 111 -0.37 -17.99 -5.05
C ALA A 111 -0.06 -18.27 -3.57
N LEU A 112 0.33 -17.24 -2.82
CA LEU A 112 0.63 -17.31 -1.39
C LEU A 112 -0.57 -17.74 -0.55
N LEU A 113 -1.76 -17.19 -0.87
CA LEU A 113 -3.01 -17.58 -0.22
C LEU A 113 -3.34 -19.06 -0.46
N ARG A 114 -3.03 -19.60 -1.65
CA ARG A 114 -3.23 -21.03 -1.99
C ARG A 114 -2.21 -21.94 -1.31
N LEU A 115 -0.96 -21.49 -1.16
CA LEU A 115 0.10 -22.22 -0.44
C LEU A 115 -0.22 -22.29 1.06
N GLY A 116 -0.72 -21.19 1.63
CA GLY A 116 -0.99 -21.05 3.05
C GLY A 116 0.23 -20.53 3.82
N LEU A 117 0.02 -19.53 4.67
CA LEU A 117 1.10 -18.89 5.43
C LEU A 117 1.80 -19.81 6.43
N ALA A 118 1.17 -20.92 6.83
CA ALA A 118 1.77 -21.89 7.74
C ALA A 118 2.97 -22.61 7.13
N GLN A 119 3.09 -22.62 5.79
CA GLN A 119 4.16 -23.28 5.08
C GLN A 119 5.41 -22.42 4.88
N LEU A 120 5.34 -21.14 5.25
CA LEU A 120 6.47 -20.23 5.11
C LEU A 120 7.42 -20.38 6.29
N SER A 121 8.71 -20.47 5.98
CA SER A 121 9.78 -20.24 6.96
C SER A 121 9.73 -18.80 7.49
N GLU A 122 10.43 -18.55 8.60
CA GLU A 122 10.55 -17.19 9.16
C GLU A 122 11.14 -16.20 8.15
N GLU A 123 12.17 -16.63 7.42
CA GLU A 123 12.85 -15.81 6.42
C GLU A 123 11.91 -15.46 5.26
N GLU A 124 11.16 -16.44 4.73
CA GLU A 124 10.18 -16.22 3.67
C GLU A 124 9.04 -15.31 4.13
N LEU A 125 8.59 -15.47 5.38
CA LEU A 125 7.54 -14.63 5.96
C LEU A 125 7.98 -13.17 6.05
N LYS A 126 9.20 -12.92 6.56
CA LYS A 126 9.80 -11.59 6.62
C LYS A 126 10.00 -11.01 5.22
N ALA A 127 10.57 -11.77 4.29
CA ALA A 127 10.76 -11.35 2.90
C ALA A 127 9.42 -11.01 2.22
N ALA A 128 8.38 -11.80 2.45
CA ALA A 128 7.05 -11.54 1.93
C ALA A 128 6.47 -10.22 2.45
N CYS A 129 6.61 -9.96 3.76
CA CYS A 129 6.19 -8.68 4.35
C CYS A 129 6.97 -7.49 3.76
N TYR A 130 8.29 -7.62 3.66
CA TYR A 130 9.17 -6.60 3.11
C TYR A 130 8.86 -6.23 1.66
N LEU A 131 8.58 -7.23 0.82
CA LEU A 131 8.19 -7.01 -0.58
C LEU A 131 6.93 -6.14 -0.70
N ARG A 132 6.05 -6.16 0.30
CA ARG A 132 4.73 -5.50 0.29
C ARG A 132 4.70 -4.17 1.06
N GLY A 133 5.86 -3.70 1.52
CA GLY A 133 6.00 -2.38 2.16
C GLY A 133 6.29 -2.42 3.66
N LEU A 134 6.17 -3.58 4.34
CA LEU A 134 6.41 -3.64 5.78
C LEU A 134 7.90 -3.80 6.10
N ASN A 135 8.47 -2.96 6.97
CA ASN A 135 9.77 -3.29 7.55
C ASN A 135 9.61 -4.43 8.56
N SER A 136 9.97 -5.64 8.14
CA SER A 136 9.90 -6.85 8.96
C SER A 136 11.20 -7.21 9.68
N THR A 137 12.27 -6.42 9.53
CA THR A 137 13.61 -6.75 10.07
C THR A 137 13.57 -6.94 11.58
N HIS A 138 12.78 -6.13 12.29
CA HIS A 138 12.69 -6.13 13.75
C HIS A 138 11.38 -6.71 14.28
N LEU A 139 10.54 -7.27 13.41
CA LEU A 139 9.24 -7.83 13.80
C LEU A 139 9.34 -9.32 14.09
N GLY A 140 8.58 -9.77 15.10
CA GLY A 140 8.42 -11.18 15.40
C GLY A 140 7.60 -11.92 14.34
N MET A 141 7.72 -13.26 14.30
CA MET A 141 6.97 -14.10 13.35
C MET A 141 5.45 -13.90 13.42
N ALA A 142 4.90 -13.85 14.64
CA ALA A 142 3.45 -13.67 14.83
C ALA A 142 2.97 -12.32 14.27
N GLU A 143 3.78 -11.29 14.38
CA GLU A 143 3.46 -9.95 13.89
C GLU A 143 3.54 -9.88 12.37
N CYS A 144 4.59 -10.46 11.78
CA CYS A 144 4.70 -10.57 10.32
C CYS A 144 3.51 -11.35 9.74
N ARG A 145 3.13 -12.47 10.39
CA ARG A 145 1.98 -13.29 10.00
C ARG A 145 0.68 -12.49 10.05
N ALA A 146 0.39 -11.83 11.17
CA ALA A 146 -0.83 -11.05 11.33
C ALA A 146 -0.93 -9.91 10.30
N TRP A 147 0.17 -9.21 10.03
CA TRP A 147 0.20 -8.18 9.00
C TRP A 147 -0.05 -8.76 7.60
N LEU A 148 0.60 -9.87 7.28
CA LEU A 148 0.49 -10.50 5.97
C LEU A 148 -0.92 -11.07 5.74
N GLU A 149 -1.58 -11.58 6.78
CA GLU A 149 -2.99 -11.98 6.73
C GLU A 149 -3.91 -10.80 6.42
N GLN A 150 -3.69 -9.64 7.06
CA GLN A 150 -4.42 -8.41 6.75
C GLN A 150 -4.18 -7.96 5.31
N TRP A 151 -2.92 -7.96 4.87
CA TRP A 151 -2.55 -7.64 3.49
C TRP A 151 -3.26 -8.55 2.48
N LEU A 152 -3.18 -9.86 2.65
CA LEU A 152 -3.81 -10.83 1.75
C LEU A 152 -5.34 -10.73 1.77
N GLY A 153 -5.92 -10.40 2.93
CA GLY A 153 -7.35 -10.15 3.10
C GLY A 153 -7.85 -8.97 2.25
N LEU A 154 -6.97 -8.02 1.91
CA LEU A 154 -7.23 -6.92 0.99
C LEU A 154 -6.84 -7.27 -0.45
N SER A 155 -5.56 -7.59 -0.68
CA SER A 155 -4.96 -7.64 -2.02
C SER A 155 -5.60 -8.71 -2.93
N CYS A 156 -5.98 -9.85 -2.36
CA CYS A 156 -6.61 -10.93 -3.10
C CYS A 156 -8.04 -10.56 -3.58
N LYS A 157 -8.72 -9.66 -2.85
CA LYS A 157 -10.10 -9.22 -3.13
C LYS A 157 -10.18 -8.04 -4.09
N LEU A 158 -9.13 -7.22 -4.17
CA LEU A 158 -9.08 -6.10 -5.11
C LEU A 158 -9.03 -6.59 -6.56
N GLN A 159 -9.51 -5.76 -7.49
CA GLN A 159 -9.48 -5.98 -8.93
C GLN A 159 -8.27 -5.30 -9.58
N ALA A 160 -7.95 -5.64 -10.83
CA ALA A 160 -6.85 -5.02 -11.56
C ALA A 160 -7.10 -3.53 -11.89
N SER A 161 -8.36 -3.09 -11.90
CA SER A 161 -8.73 -1.67 -12.02
C SER A 161 -8.37 -0.88 -10.76
N GLU A 162 -8.31 -1.53 -9.60
CA GLU A 162 -8.04 -0.96 -8.27
C GLU A 162 -6.54 -1.03 -7.91
N ALA A 163 -5.65 -1.20 -8.89
CA ALA A 163 -4.21 -1.34 -8.66
C ALA A 163 -3.60 -0.15 -7.90
N SER A 164 -4.13 1.07 -8.09
CA SER A 164 -3.69 2.22 -7.31
C SER A 164 -4.07 2.12 -5.83
N LEU A 165 -5.22 1.52 -5.48
CA LEU A 165 -5.52 1.26 -4.07
C LEU A 165 -4.48 0.32 -3.49
N LEU A 166 -4.19 -0.78 -4.18
CA LEU A 166 -3.20 -1.76 -3.72
C LEU A 166 -1.82 -1.12 -3.49
N ALA A 167 -1.37 -0.25 -4.40
CA ALA A 167 -0.12 0.51 -4.24
C ALA A 167 -0.15 1.43 -3.00
N ASN A 168 -1.24 2.17 -2.81
CA ASN A 168 -1.39 3.05 -1.64
C ASN A 168 -1.48 2.24 -0.33
N SER A 169 -2.12 1.07 -0.34
CA SER A 169 -2.25 0.21 0.83
C SER A 169 -0.92 -0.33 1.34
N MET A 170 0.10 -0.44 0.50
CA MET A 170 1.47 -0.78 0.94
C MET A 170 2.01 0.24 1.94
N VAL A 171 1.66 1.51 1.75
CA VAL A 171 2.02 2.60 2.67
C VAL A 171 1.06 2.62 3.85
N LEU A 172 -0.25 2.67 3.59
CA LEU A 172 -1.27 2.88 4.63
C LEU A 172 -1.25 1.77 5.69
N LEU A 173 -1.01 0.51 5.31
CA LEU A 173 -0.95 -0.61 6.26
C LEU A 173 0.42 -0.75 6.95
N SER A 174 1.49 -0.15 6.40
CA SER A 174 2.86 -0.33 6.91
C SER A 174 3.33 0.84 7.77
N LEU A 175 2.89 2.07 7.48
CA LEU A 175 3.40 3.30 8.09
C LEU A 175 3.39 3.27 9.62
N ASN A 176 2.28 2.80 10.21
CA ASN A 176 2.08 2.82 11.66
C ASN A 176 2.11 1.44 12.30
N TYR A 177 2.47 0.38 11.56
CA TYR A 177 2.33 -0.99 12.07
C TYR A 177 3.14 -1.25 13.35
N VAL A 178 4.32 -0.64 13.46
CA VAL A 178 5.18 -0.77 14.64
C VAL A 178 4.72 0.14 15.78
N ARG A 179 4.26 1.36 15.46
CA ARG A 179 3.83 2.37 16.44
C ARG A 179 2.48 2.05 17.10
N ALA A 180 1.60 1.32 16.41
CA ALA A 180 0.28 0.96 16.94
C ALA A 180 0.34 -0.06 18.10
N LYS A 181 1.54 -0.51 18.49
CA LYS A 181 1.78 -1.47 19.57
C LYS A 181 2.58 -0.91 20.74
N GLU A 182 2.95 0.38 20.69
CA GLU A 182 3.44 1.15 21.83
C GLU A 182 2.26 1.85 22.52
#